data_AF-A0A962T167-F1
#
_entry.id   AF-A0A962T167-F1
#
_cell.length_a   1.000
_cell.length_b   1.000
_cell.length_c   1.000
_cell.angle_alpha   90.00
_cell.angle_beta   90.00
_cell.angle_gamma   90.00
#
_symmetry.space_group_name_H-M   'P 1'
#
loop_
_entity.id
_entity.type
_entity.pdbx_description
1 polymer ?
#
loop_
_entity_poly.entity_id
_entity_poly.type
_entity_poly.pdbx_seq_one_letter_code
_entity_poly.pdbx_strand_id
1 'polypeptide(L)' 'MHRVHHSVRVEETNSNFGFNLPWWDRLFGTYRDQPRDGHTGMTIGLEYFRDERATGLYGLLVQPFLNAED' A
#
# COMPACT_ATOMS: atom_id res chain seq x y z
N MET A 1 -4.18 1.67 10.03
CA MET A 1 -5.22 1.68 8.97
C MET A 1 -4.63 2.00 7.59
N HIS A 2 -4.50 3.26 7.14
CA HIS A 2 -4.12 3.52 5.73
C HIS A 2 -2.75 2.96 5.34
N ARG A 3 -1.79 2.94 6.28
CA ARG A 3 -0.50 2.29 6.07
C ARG A 3 -0.64 0.80 5.71
N VAL A 4 -1.58 0.07 6.33
CA VAL A 4 -1.84 -1.37 6.04
C VAL A 4 -2.32 -1.57 4.61
N HIS A 5 -3.11 -0.63 4.07
CA HIS A 5 -3.52 -0.63 2.66
C HIS A 5 -2.33 -0.56 1.69
N HIS A 6 -1.21 0.03 2.10
CA HIS A 6 0.02 0.07 1.30
C HIS A 6 0.91 -1.17 1.47
N SER A 7 0.44 -2.20 2.18
CA SER A 7 1.16 -3.46 2.32
C SER A 7 1.37 -4.13 0.97
N VAL A 8 2.41 -4.95 0.92
CA VAL A 8 2.71 -5.84 -0.21
C VAL A 8 1.80 -7.06 -0.28
N ARG A 9 1.14 -7.40 0.84
CA ARG A 9 0.25 -8.55 0.93
C ARG A 9 -1.14 -8.18 0.45
N VAL A 10 -1.63 -8.89 -0.57
CA VAL A 10 -2.92 -8.62 -1.22
C VAL A 10 -4.09 -8.51 -0.23
N GLU A 11 -4.12 -9.32 0.82
CA GLU A 11 -5.17 -9.29 1.85
C GLU A 11 -5.10 -8.08 2.80
N GLU A 12 -3.94 -7.43 2.89
CA GLU A 12 -3.73 -6.18 3.62
C GLU A 12 -3.92 -4.98 2.69
N THR A 13 -3.46 -5.09 1.45
CA THR A 13 -3.71 -4.08 0.39
C THR A 13 -5.20 -3.89 0.15
N ASN A 14 -5.95 -4.99 0.02
CA ASN A 14 -7.40 -4.96 -0.21
C ASN A 14 -8.18 -4.80 1.10
N SER A 15 -7.74 -3.86 1.94
CA SER A 15 -8.37 -3.49 3.20
C SER A 15 -8.21 -1.99 3.43
N ASN A 16 -8.98 -1.40 4.35
CA ASN A 16 -8.81 -0.01 4.79
C ASN A 16 -8.87 1.04 3.65
N PHE A 17 -9.89 0.94 2.80
CA PHE A 17 -10.09 1.84 1.66
C PHE A 17 -10.44 3.28 2.07
N GLY A 18 -11.08 3.46 3.23
CA GLY A 18 -11.42 4.77 3.75
C GLY A 18 -10.20 5.48 4.33
N PHE A 19 -9.77 6.61 3.75
CA PHE A 19 -8.57 7.34 4.20
C PHE A 19 -8.74 8.09 5.54
N ASN A 20 -9.86 8.79 5.74
CA ASN A 20 -10.12 9.57 6.97
C ASN A 20 -11.17 8.91 7.91
N LEU A 21 -12.11 8.13 7.37
CA LEU A 21 -13.22 7.55 8.12
C LEU A 21 -13.28 6.03 7.91
N PRO A 22 -13.09 5.20 8.97
CA PRO A 22 -13.04 3.74 8.84
C PRO A 22 -14.43 3.09 8.82
N TRP A 23 -15.52 3.87 8.86
CA TRP A 23 -16.87 3.32 8.99
C TRP A 23 -17.30 2.51 7.78
N TRP A 24 -16.88 2.93 6.58
CA TRP A 24 -17.12 2.16 5.35
C TRP A 24 -16.43 0.81 5.41
N ASP A 25 -15.16 0.78 5.84
CA ASP A 25 -14.44 -0.49 5.99
C ASP A 25 -15.05 -1.40 7.05
N ARG A 26 -15.63 -0.85 8.12
CA ARG A 26 -16.36 -1.65 9.12
C ARG A 26 -17.69 -2.16 8.59
N LEU A 27 -18.43 -1.32 7.86
CA LEU A 27 -19.73 -1.68 7.28
C LEU A 27 -19.59 -2.78 6.22
N PHE A 28 -18.54 -2.71 5.39
CA PHE A 28 -18.30 -3.66 4.30
C PHE A 28 -17.30 -4.77 4.66
N GLY A 29 -16.84 -4.84 5.91
CA GLY A 29 -15.98 -5.92 6.40
C GLY A 29 -14.53 -5.90 5.87
N THR A 30 -14.05 -4.76 5.39
CA THR A 30 -12.68 -4.56 4.88
C THR A 30 -11.76 -3.87 5.88
N TYR A 31 -12.21 -3.63 7.11
CA TYR A 31 -11.39 -3.01 8.15
C TYR A 31 -10.32 -3.98 8.68
N ARG A 32 -9.07 -3.53 8.70
CA ARG A 32 -7.94 -4.26 9.29
C ARG A 32 -7.10 -3.35 10.18
N ASP A 33 -7.00 -3.71 11.45
CA ASP A 33 -6.30 -2.87 12.44
C ASP A 33 -4.77 -2.93 12.26
N GLN A 34 -4.21 -4.15 12.25
CA GLN A 34 -2.76 -4.39 12.20
C GLN A 34 -2.37 -5.22 10.97
N PRO A 35 -1.17 -4.96 10.39
CA PRO A 35 -0.57 -5.86 9.42
C PRO A 35 0.02 -7.09 10.13
N ARG A 36 0.19 -8.19 9.38
CA ARG A 36 0.67 -9.47 9.90
C ARG A 36 2.02 -9.36 10.62
N ASP A 37 2.95 -8.59 10.05
CA ASP A 37 4.31 -8.45 10.57
C ASP A 37 4.47 -7.28 11.56
N GLY A 38 3.34 -6.71 12.00
CA GLY A 38 3.33 -5.46 12.75
C GLY A 38 3.82 -4.28 11.92
N HIS A 39 3.57 -3.06 12.39
CA HIS A 39 3.88 -1.89 11.60
C HIS A 39 5.39 -1.75 11.30
N THR A 40 6.28 -2.09 12.22
CA THR A 40 7.72 -1.96 11.99
C THR A 40 8.25 -2.96 10.95
N GLY A 41 7.73 -4.19 10.93
CA GLY A 41 8.18 -5.24 10.01
C GLY A 41 7.46 -5.23 8.65
N MET A 42 6.39 -4.46 8.51
CA MET A 42 5.60 -4.40 7.28
C MET A 42 6.37 -3.76 6.12
N THR A 43 6.52 -4.50 5.03
CA THR A 43 7.00 -3.98 3.75
C THR A 43 5.89 -3.19 3.04
N ILE A 44 6.26 -2.14 2.31
CA ILE A 44 5.35 -1.23 1.61
C ILE A 44 5.69 -1.19 0.11
N GLY A 45 4.67 -0.98 -0.71
CA GLY A 45 4.84 -0.60 -2.13
C GLY A 45 4.68 -1.77 -3.10
N LEU A 46 4.52 -1.42 -4.38
CA LEU A 46 4.36 -2.39 -5.47
C LEU A 46 5.69 -3.10 -5.76
N GLU A 47 5.65 -4.40 -6.04
CA GLU A 47 6.86 -5.22 -6.21
C GLU A 47 7.83 -4.65 -7.25
N TYR A 48 7.29 -4.12 -8.33
CA TYR A 48 8.01 -3.53 -9.46
C TYR A 48 8.52 -2.09 -9.22
N PHE A 49 8.20 -1.44 -8.09
CA PHE A 49 8.66 -0.09 -7.75
C PHE A 49 9.33 0.00 -6.36
N ARG A 50 10.12 -1.02 -5.98
CA ARG A 50 10.81 -1.05 -4.67
C ARG A 50 12.30 -0.74 -4.71
N ASP A 51 12.91 -0.63 -5.89
CA ASP A 51 14.32 -0.28 -5.96
C ASP A 51 14.59 1.19 -5.59
N GLU A 52 15.84 1.51 -5.28
CA GLU A 52 16.24 2.86 -4.88
C GLU A 52 16.02 3.91 -5.98
N ARG A 53 16.04 3.48 -7.25
CA ARG A 53 15.85 4.38 -8.39
C ARG A 53 14.38 4.76 -8.54
N ALA A 54 13.47 3.81 -8.31
CA ALA A 54 12.04 3.99 -8.32
C ALA A 54 11.55 4.85 -7.15
N THR A 55 12.16 4.70 -5.97
CA THR A 55 11.75 5.41 -4.75
C THR A 55 12.39 6.79 -4.57
N GLY A 56 13.41 7.13 -5.36
CA GLY A 56 13.98 8.48 -5.45
C GLY A 56 13.04 9.48 -6.14
N LEU A 57 13.27 10.79 -5.93
CA LEU A 57 12.44 11.87 -6.47
C LEU A 57 12.21 11.75 -7.98
N TYR A 58 13.27 11.48 -8.74
CA TYR A 58 13.17 11.31 -10.18
C TYR A 58 12.31 10.10 -10.57
N GLY A 59 12.53 8.96 -9.91
CA GLY A 59 11.71 7.76 -10.11
C GLY A 59 10.24 8.04 -9.86
N LEU A 60 9.90 8.66 -8.73
CA LEU A 60 8.51 9.01 -8.39
C LEU A 60 7.84 9.93 -9.42
N LEU A 61 8.57 10.86 -10.01
CA LEU A 61 8.04 11.76 -11.04
C LEU A 61 7.81 11.05 -12.39
N VAL A 62 8.60 10.03 -12.69
CA VAL A 62 8.53 9.28 -13.96
C VAL A 62 7.58 8.09 -13.87
N GLN A 63 7.38 7.49 -12.69
CA GLN A 63 6.51 6.33 -12.46
C GLN A 63 5.13 6.39 -13.15
N PRO A 64 4.39 7.52 -13.18
CA PRO A 64 3.09 7.59 -13.85
C PRO A 64 3.14 7.37 -15.38
N PHE A 65 4.33 7.44 -15.98
CA PHE A 65 4.56 7.27 -17.42
C PHE A 65 5.25 5.94 -17.75
N LEU A 66 5.54 5.10 -16.75
CA LEU A 66 6.13 3.78 -16.92
C LEU A 66 5.01 2.73 -16.88
N ASN A 67 5.05 1.73 -17.76
CA ASN A 67 4.16 0.59 -17.64
C ASN A 67 4.70 -0.35 -16.56
N ALA A 68 3.80 -0.96 -15.79
CA ALA A 68 4.17 -1.96 -14.77
C ALA A 68 4.69 -3.28 -15.37
N GLU A 69 4.65 -3.43 -16.70
CA GLU A 69 5.07 -4.62 -17.45
C GLU A 69 6.38 -4.44 -18.24
N ASP A 70 6.93 -3.23 -18.30
CA ASP A 70 8.23 -2.91 -18.94
C ASP A 70 9.40 -3.00 -17.94
#